data_AF-A0A3N8HA53-F1
#
_entry.id   AF-A0A3N8HA53-F1
#
_cell.length_a   1.000
_cell.length_b   1.000
_cell.length_c   1.000
_cell.angle_alpha   90.00
_cell.angle_beta   90.00
_cell.angle_gamma   90.00
#
_symmetry.space_group_name_H-M   'P 1'
#
loop_
_entity.id
_entity.type
_entity.pdbx_description
1 polymer ?
#
loop_
_entity_poly.entity_id
_entity_poly.type
_entity_poly.pdbx_seq_one_letter_code
_entity_poly.pdbx_strand_id
1 'polypeptide(L)'
;MALDQEQQQTLQRRLTESEQALRADIRASEDQRASESYAELAGAAPDEGDEANADLFVDMDHALIGMKLAELRAVGRAQQRMRDGSYGECIDCDAPVGYERLLARPTAERCTHCQSLYERRYATTPRASL
;
A
#
# COMPACT_ATOMS: atom_id res chain seq x y z
N MET A 1 -26.48 -7.07 -4.39
CA MET A 1 -26.29 -7.08 -5.85
C MET A 1 -24.83 -7.39 -6.10
N ALA A 2 -24.55 -8.42 -6.89
CA ALA A 2 -23.19 -8.75 -7.30
C ALA A 2 -22.67 -7.70 -8.31
N LEU A 3 -21.36 -7.55 -8.41
CA LEU A 3 -20.72 -6.67 -9.39
C LEU A 3 -21.00 -7.19 -10.81
N ASP A 4 -21.35 -6.30 -11.73
CA ASP A 4 -21.47 -6.67 -13.14
C ASP A 4 -20.08 -6.77 -13.82
N GLN A 5 -20.06 -7.28 -15.05
CA GLN A 5 -18.82 -7.52 -15.79
C GLN A 5 -18.07 -6.22 -16.12
N GLU A 6 -18.77 -5.11 -16.37
CA GLU A 6 -18.17 -3.81 -16.69
C GLU A 6 -17.53 -3.19 -15.45
N GLN A 7 -18.19 -3.30 -14.30
CA GLN A 7 -17.69 -2.89 -12.99
C GLN A 7 -16.44 -3.70 -12.62
N GLN A 8 -16.45 -5.02 -12.81
CA GLN A 8 -15.30 -5.88 -12.56
C GLN A 8 -14.11 -5.50 -13.44
N GLN A 9 -14.31 -5.31 -14.75
CA GLN A 9 -13.24 -4.89 -15.67
C GLN A 9 -12.67 -3.52 -15.29
N THR A 10 -13.52 -2.58 -14.89
CA THR A 10 -13.09 -1.25 -14.45
C THR A 10 -12.19 -1.33 -13.22
N LEU A 11 -12.58 -2.13 -12.22
CA LEU A 11 -11.80 -2.31 -10.99
C LEU A 11 -10.51 -3.08 -11.25
N GLN A 12 -10.53 -4.08 -12.14
CA GLN A 12 -9.35 -4.85 -12.52
C GLN A 12 -8.29 -3.97 -13.20
N ARG A 13 -8.72 -3.08 -14.11
CA ARG A 13 -7.83 -2.09 -14.73
C ARG A 13 -7.19 -1.19 -13.68
N ARG A 14 -7.98 -0.63 -12.74
CA ARG A 14 -7.45 0.23 -11.66
C ARG A 14 -6.42 -0.49 -10.78
N LEU A 15 -6.68 -1.76 -10.43
CA LEU A 15 -5.71 -2.56 -9.65
C LEU A 15 -4.42 -2.80 -10.44
N THR A 16 -4.51 -3.07 -11.74
CA THR A 16 -3.35 -3.30 -12.60
C THR A 16 -2.50 -2.04 -12.77
N GLU A 17 -3.15 -0.89 -13.01
CA GLU A 17 -2.48 0.42 -13.08
C GLU A 17 -1.79 0.76 -11.75
N SER A 18 -2.47 0.52 -10.62
CA SER A 18 -1.90 0.72 -9.29
C SER A 18 -0.71 -0.20 -9.03
N GLU A 19 -0.78 -1.47 -9.42
CA GLU A 19 0.34 -2.41 -9.29
C GLU A 19 1.57 -1.93 -10.07
N GLN A 20 1.37 -1.52 -11.32
CA GLN A 20 2.46 -1.03 -12.18
C GLN A 20 3.11 0.24 -11.61
N ALA A 21 2.29 1.19 -11.16
CA ALA A 21 2.77 2.42 -10.54
C ALA A 21 3.59 2.13 -9.27
N LEU A 22 3.05 1.32 -8.35
CA LEU A 22 3.75 0.96 -7.11
C LEU A 22 5.08 0.24 -7.38
N ARG A 23 5.12 -0.66 -8.36
CA ARG A 23 6.37 -1.35 -8.73
C ARG A 23 7.40 -0.40 -9.34
N ALA A 24 6.97 0.54 -10.18
CA ALA A 24 7.86 1.55 -10.75
C ALA A 24 8.41 2.46 -9.65
N ASP A 25 7.55 2.92 -8.73
CA ASP A 25 7.93 3.79 -7.62
C ASP A 25 8.90 3.12 -6.65
N ILE A 26 8.72 1.83 -6.36
CA ILE A 26 9.66 1.06 -5.52
C ILE A 26 11.02 0.96 -6.23
N ARG A 27 11.05 0.60 -7.51
CA ARG A 27 12.30 0.49 -8.27
C ARG A 27 13.05 1.83 -8.32
N ALA A 28 12.34 2.92 -8.60
CA ALA A 28 12.94 4.25 -8.63
C ALA A 28 13.54 4.65 -7.27
N SER A 29 12.86 4.34 -6.16
CA SER A 29 13.38 4.58 -4.81
C SER A 29 14.65 3.75 -4.52
N GLU A 30 14.71 2.49 -4.95
CA GLU A 30 15.91 1.66 -4.79
C GLU A 30 17.09 2.17 -5.63
N ASP A 31 16.84 2.56 -6.89
CA ASP A 31 17.87 3.09 -7.80
C ASP A 31 18.46 4.40 -7.26
N GLN A 32 17.62 5.29 -6.73
CA GLN A 32 18.05 6.54 -6.11
C GLN A 32 18.98 6.29 -4.90
N ARG A 33 18.62 5.34 -4.03
CA ARG A 33 19.42 4.98 -2.86
C ARG A 33 20.77 4.38 -3.24
N ALA A 34 20.81 3.55 -4.28
CA ALA A 34 22.06 2.99 -4.79
C ALA A 34 22.99 4.10 -5.34
N SER A 35 22.41 5.11 -5.98
CA SER A 35 23.12 6.30 -6.49
C SER A 35 23.69 7.17 -5.36
N GLU A 36 22.87 7.50 -4.35
CA GLU A 36 23.27 8.37 -3.23
C GLU A 36 24.38 7.73 -2.38
N SER A 37 24.25 6.43 -2.09
CA SER A 37 25.30 5.67 -1.37
C SER A 37 26.66 5.71 -2.09
N TYR A 38 26.66 5.69 -3.43
CA TYR A 38 27.90 5.81 -4.21
C TYR A 38 28.48 7.23 -4.18
N ALA A 39 27.64 8.26 -4.17
CA ALA A 39 28.06 9.67 -4.13
C ALA A 39 28.67 10.06 -2.76
N GLU A 40 28.09 9.58 -1.65
CA GLU A 40 28.62 9.80 -0.30
C GLU A 40 30.00 9.15 -0.10
N LEU A 41 30.17 7.90 -0.54
CA LEU A 41 31.45 7.18 -0.52
C LEU A 41 32.57 7.86 -1.34
N ALA A 42 32.19 8.66 -2.34
CA ALA A 42 33.12 9.32 -3.23
C ALA A 42 33.57 10.71 -2.76
N GLY A 43 32.98 11.30 -1.70
CA GLY A 43 33.05 12.76 -1.54
C GLY A 43 33.10 13.42 -0.15
N ALA A 44 32.71 12.82 0.98
CA ALA A 44 32.54 13.63 2.20
C ALA A 44 32.96 12.97 3.52
N ALA A 45 33.53 13.78 4.42
CA ALA A 45 33.59 13.52 5.85
C ALA A 45 32.47 14.34 6.51
N PRO A 46 31.31 13.73 6.84
CA PRO A 46 30.18 14.42 7.46
C PRO A 46 30.49 14.85 8.89
N ASP A 47 29.81 15.89 9.39
CA ASP A 47 29.83 16.23 10.83
C ASP A 47 28.70 15.52 11.60
N GLU A 48 28.72 15.56 12.94
CA GLU A 48 27.71 14.89 13.79
C GLU A 48 26.26 15.34 13.51
N GLY A 49 26.06 16.58 13.05
CA GLY A 49 24.74 17.09 12.69
C GLY A 49 24.27 16.57 11.33
N ASP A 50 25.18 16.45 10.39
CA ASP A 50 24.95 15.84 9.07
C ASP A 50 24.62 14.35 9.19
N GLU A 51 25.33 13.61 10.05
CA GLU A 51 25.07 12.19 10.32
C GLU A 51 23.67 11.96 10.91
N ALA A 52 23.27 12.74 11.92
CA ALA A 52 21.95 12.61 12.54
C ALA A 52 20.80 12.93 11.57
N ASN A 53 20.99 13.88 10.65
CA ASN A 53 20.02 14.17 9.60
C ASN A 53 19.95 13.04 8.57
N ALA A 54 21.09 12.50 8.15
CA ALA A 54 21.14 11.38 7.21
C ALA A 54 20.38 10.16 7.75
N ASP A 55 20.58 9.80 9.02
CA ASP A 55 19.86 8.70 9.67
C ASP A 55 18.34 8.89 9.64
N LEU A 56 17.86 10.10 9.95
CA LEU A 56 16.43 10.43 9.89
C LEU A 56 15.85 10.28 8.48
N PHE A 57 16.59 10.72 7.45
CA PHE A 57 16.17 10.57 6.06
C PHE A 57 16.10 9.10 5.65
N VAL A 58 17.09 8.29 6.04
CA VAL A 58 17.09 6.84 5.79
C VAL A 58 15.87 6.17 6.42
N ASP A 59 15.56 6.48 7.68
CA ASP A 59 14.40 5.92 8.38
C ASP A 59 13.07 6.29 7.71
N MET A 60 12.93 7.55 7.28
CA MET A 60 11.77 8.03 6.55
C MET A 60 11.59 7.29 5.21
N ASP A 61 12.66 7.07 4.47
CA ASP A 61 12.64 6.34 3.20
C ASP A 61 12.27 4.87 3.38
N HIS A 62 12.80 4.22 4.43
CA HIS A 62 12.43 2.85 4.77
C HIS A 62 10.94 2.75 5.12
N ALA A 63 10.42 3.71 5.90
CA ALA A 63 9.00 3.76 6.22
C ALA A 63 8.13 3.93 4.96
N LEU A 64 8.55 4.81 4.03
CA LEU A 64 7.86 5.04 2.77
C LEU A 64 7.83 3.78 1.88
N ILE A 65 8.96 3.11 1.72
CA ILE A 65 9.05 1.84 0.95
C ILE A 65 8.19 0.76 1.63
N GLY A 66 8.24 0.67 2.96
CA GLY A 66 7.39 -0.25 3.74
C GLY A 66 5.90 -0.03 3.49
N MET A 67 5.45 1.22 3.43
CA MET A 67 4.06 1.56 3.08
C MET A 67 3.72 1.15 1.64
N LYS A 68 4.59 1.44 0.66
CA LYS A 68 4.39 1.04 -0.75
C LYS A 68 4.28 -0.49 -0.89
N LEU A 69 5.13 -1.25 -0.19
CA LEU A 69 5.09 -2.72 -0.18
C LEU A 69 3.82 -3.25 0.50
N ALA A 70 3.31 -2.59 1.53
CA ALA A 70 2.03 -2.95 2.14
C ALA A 70 0.86 -2.73 1.17
N GLU A 71 0.86 -1.63 0.41
CA GLU A 71 -0.15 -1.36 -0.61
C GLU A 71 -0.05 -2.38 -1.76
N LEU A 72 1.15 -2.69 -2.25
CA LEU A 72 1.36 -3.67 -3.30
C LEU A 72 0.82 -5.05 -2.90
N ARG A 73 1.03 -5.46 -1.63
CA ARG A 73 0.44 -6.67 -1.08
C ARG A 73 -1.09 -6.61 -1.05
N ALA A 74 -1.68 -5.47 -0.71
CA ALA A 74 -3.13 -5.29 -0.72
C ALA A 74 -3.71 -5.39 -2.13
N VAL A 75 -3.04 -4.81 -3.14
CA VAL A 75 -3.38 -4.96 -4.56
C VAL A 75 -3.32 -6.42 -4.98
N GLY A 76 -2.24 -7.13 -4.62
CA GLY A 76 -2.10 -8.56 -4.93
C GLY A 76 -3.22 -9.42 -4.32
N ARG A 77 -3.64 -9.14 -3.08
CA ARG A 77 -4.79 -9.83 -2.44
C ARG A 77 -6.10 -9.51 -3.15
N ALA A 78 -6.32 -8.26 -3.57
CA ALA A 78 -7.51 -7.88 -4.33
C ALA A 78 -7.57 -8.61 -5.69
N GLN A 79 -6.46 -8.66 -6.43
CA GLN A 79 -6.37 -9.42 -7.68
C GLN A 79 -6.55 -10.93 -7.48
N GLN A 80 -6.06 -11.49 -6.37
CA GLN A 80 -6.29 -12.90 -6.04
C GLN A 80 -7.79 -13.18 -5.86
N ARG A 81 -8.48 -12.32 -5.10
CA ARG A 81 -9.94 -12.41 -4.94
C ARG A 81 -10.71 -12.28 -6.25
N MET A 82 -10.16 -11.54 -7.22
CA MET A 82 -10.78 -11.49 -8.56
C MET A 82 -10.64 -12.81 -9.30
N ARG A 83 -9.52 -13.52 -9.12
CA ARG A 83 -9.25 -14.81 -9.75
C ARG A 83 -10.08 -15.95 -9.15
N ASP A 84 -10.27 -15.95 -7.83
CA ASP A 84 -11.05 -16.97 -7.13
C ASP A 84 -12.56 -16.70 -7.13
N GLY A 85 -12.98 -15.49 -7.56
CA GLY A 85 -14.38 -15.10 -7.68
C GLY A 85 -14.97 -14.46 -6.41
N SER A 86 -14.20 -14.32 -5.33
CA SER A 86 -14.65 -13.73 -4.06
C SER A 86 -14.52 -12.19 -4.00
N TYR A 87 -14.09 -11.55 -5.09
CA TYR A 87 -13.94 -10.10 -5.13
C TYR A 87 -15.29 -9.39 -5.11
N GLY A 88 -15.42 -8.44 -4.18
CA GLY A 88 -16.69 -7.78 -3.90
C GLY A 88 -17.48 -8.42 -2.76
N GLU A 89 -16.94 -9.46 -2.12
CA GLU A 89 -17.50 -10.05 -0.90
C GLU A 89 -16.67 -9.66 0.32
N CYS A 90 -17.34 -9.37 1.44
CA CYS A 90 -16.71 -8.98 2.69
C CYS A 90 -16.07 -10.19 3.38
N ILE A 91 -14.78 -10.12 3.71
CA ILE A 91 -14.05 -11.24 4.34
C ILE A 91 -14.50 -11.63 5.76
N ASP A 92 -15.36 -10.84 6.39
CA ASP A 92 -15.81 -11.04 7.77
C ASP A 92 -17.27 -11.50 7.87
N CYS A 93 -18.12 -11.20 6.87
CA CYS A 93 -19.56 -11.43 6.96
C CYS A 93 -20.21 -11.84 5.64
N ASP A 94 -19.40 -12.04 4.58
CA ASP A 94 -19.82 -12.43 3.23
C ASP A 94 -20.80 -11.46 2.54
N ALA A 95 -21.14 -10.35 3.19
CA ALA A 95 -21.99 -9.32 2.61
C ALA A 95 -21.28 -8.60 1.44
N PRO A 96 -22.04 -8.10 0.44
CA PRO A 96 -21.45 -7.36 -0.67
C PRO A 96 -20.69 -6.11 -0.21
N VAL A 97 -19.47 -5.93 -0.73
CA VAL A 97 -18.74 -4.68 -0.69
C VAL A 97 -19.22 -3.83 -1.87
N GLY A 98 -19.94 -2.75 -1.57
CA GLY A 98 -20.59 -1.93 -2.60
C GLY A 98 -19.61 -1.38 -3.65
N TYR A 99 -20.07 -1.29 -4.90
CA TYR A 99 -19.26 -0.80 -6.02
C TYR A 99 -18.63 0.57 -5.74
N GLU A 100 -19.39 1.55 -5.23
CA GLU A 100 -18.86 2.88 -4.87
C GLU A 100 -17.68 2.80 -3.89
N ARG A 101 -17.73 1.86 -2.95
CA ARG A 101 -16.64 1.63 -1.99
C ARG A 101 -15.41 1.06 -2.69
N LEU A 102 -15.59 0.08 -3.57
CA LEU A 102 -14.49 -0.50 -4.35
C LEU A 102 -13.94 0.50 -5.37
N LEU A 103 -14.77 1.38 -5.91
CA LEU A 103 -14.37 2.45 -6.81
C LEU A 103 -13.47 3.44 -6.08
N ALA A 104 -13.83 3.82 -4.85
CA ALA A 104 -13.00 4.66 -3.99
C ALA A 104 -11.72 3.95 -3.51
N ARG A 105 -11.82 2.66 -3.16
CA ARG A 105 -10.70 1.85 -2.66
C ARG A 105 -10.78 0.42 -3.22
N PRO A 106 -10.14 0.13 -4.38
CA PRO A 106 -10.18 -1.20 -5.00
C PRO A 106 -9.58 -2.32 -4.15
N THR A 107 -8.71 -1.96 -3.20
CA THR A 107 -8.11 -2.91 -2.24
C THR A 107 -9.00 -3.22 -1.03
N ALA A 108 -10.21 -2.67 -0.94
CA ALA A 108 -11.10 -2.91 0.19
C ALA A 108 -11.48 -4.40 0.32
N GLU A 109 -11.28 -4.95 1.52
CA GLU A 109 -11.61 -6.34 1.86
C GLU A 109 -12.92 -6.47 2.64
N ARG A 110 -13.39 -5.37 3.23
CA ARG A 110 -14.54 -5.33 4.14
C ARG A 110 -15.64 -4.38 3.67
N CYS A 111 -16.89 -4.73 3.96
CA CYS A 111 -18.00 -3.80 3.90
C CYS A 111 -17.81 -2.66 4.92
N THR A 112 -18.52 -1.54 4.76
CA THR A 112 -18.37 -0.37 5.63
C THR A 112 -18.60 -0.70 7.11
N HIS A 113 -19.58 -1.55 7.41
CA HIS A 113 -19.89 -1.96 8.78
C HIS A 113 -18.72 -2.72 9.44
N CYS A 114 -18.26 -3.80 8.80
CA CYS A 114 -17.13 -4.60 9.30
C CYS A 114 -15.83 -3.79 9.34
N GLN A 115 -15.63 -2.88 8.38
CA GLN A 115 -14.49 -1.95 8.40
C GLN A 115 -14.52 -1.07 9.65
N SER A 116 -15.66 -0.47 10.00
CA SER A 116 -15.77 0.35 11.21
C SER A 116 -15.54 -0.44 12.50
N LEU A 117 -16.00 -1.71 12.57
CA LEU A 117 -15.74 -2.58 13.70
C LEU A 117 -14.25 -2.94 13.83
N TYR A 118 -13.62 -3.27 12.69
CA TYR A 118 -12.18 -3.54 12.61
C TYR A 118 -11.39 -2.32 13.12
N GLU A 119 -11.66 -1.13 12.58
CA GLU A 119 -10.99 0.10 12.99
C GLU A 119 -11.16 0.37 14.48
N ARG A 120 -12.36 0.24 15.06
CA ARG A 120 -12.56 0.41 16.52
C ARG A 120 -11.74 -0.58 17.35
N ARG A 121 -11.56 -1.81 16.86
CA ARG A 121 -10.80 -2.84 17.56
C ARG A 121 -9.28 -2.62 17.50
N TYR A 122 -8.79 -2.03 16.42
CA TYR A 122 -7.35 -1.84 16.19
C TYR A 122 -6.88 -0.39 16.37
N ALA A 123 -7.80 0.58 16.53
CA ALA A 123 -7.50 2.00 16.80
C ALA A 123 -6.81 2.22 18.16
N THR A 124 -6.78 1.22 19.03
CA THR A 124 -6.12 1.27 20.35
C THR A 124 -4.71 0.70 20.35
N THR A 125 -4.13 0.34 19.20
CA THR A 125 -2.68 0.14 19.15
C THR A 125 -2.06 1.53 18.97
N PRO A 126 -1.45 2.15 19.99
CA PRO A 126 -0.66 3.33 19.74
C PRO A 126 0.38 2.89 18.69
N ARG A 127 0.41 3.57 17.53
CA ARG A 127 1.66 3.60 16.76
C ARG A 127 2.66 4.10 17.79
N ALA A 128 3.62 3.26 18.16
CA ALA A 128 4.72 3.70 18.99
C ALA A 128 5.26 4.95 18.31
N SER A 129 5.00 6.10 18.90
CA SER A 129 5.69 7.32 18.59
C SER A 129 7.14 7.00 18.92
N LEU A 130 7.93 6.76 17.89
CA LEU A 130 9.38 6.84 18.01
C LEU A 130 9.73 8.31 18.29
#